data_AF-A0ABD5PU46-F1
#
_entry.id   AF-A0ABD5PU46-F1
#
_cell.length_a   1.000
_cell.length_b   1.000
_cell.length_c   1.000
_cell.angle_alpha   90.00
_cell.angle_beta   90.00
_cell.angle_gamma   90.00
#
_symmetry.space_group_name_H-M   'P 1'
#
loop_
_entity.id
_entity.type
_entity.pdbx_description
1 polymer ?
#
loop_
_entity_poly.entity_id
_entity_poly.type
_entity_poly.pdbx_seq_one_letter_code
_entity_poly.pdbx_strand_id
1 'polypeptide(L)' 'MLEPPHHAARRCPDCAATLSNVQGLAACSDCDWVDDRRADR' A
#
# COMPACT_ATOMS: atom_id res chain seq x y z
N MET A 1 -2.42 26.47 -7.09
CA MET A 1 -3.17 25.21 -7.20
C MET A 1 -2.35 24.15 -6.50
N LEU A 2 -2.87 23.52 -5.45
CA LEU A 2 -2.21 22.32 -4.90
C LEU A 2 -2.56 21.17 -5.83
N GLU A 3 -1.55 20.58 -6.48
CA GLU A 3 -1.69 19.35 -7.24
C GLU A 3 -2.19 18.26 -6.27
N PRO A 4 -3.21 17.45 -6.65
CA PRO A 4 -3.63 16.37 -5.79
C PRO A 4 -2.43 15.45 -5.59
N PRO A 5 -2.13 15.02 -4.36
CA PRO A 5 -1.04 14.10 -4.13
C PRO A 5 -1.37 12.84 -4.92
N HIS A 6 -0.69 12.66 -6.06
CA HIS A 6 -0.72 11.44 -6.84
C HIS A 6 0.03 10.37 -6.04
N HIS A 7 -0.57 9.95 -4.91
CA HIS A 7 -0.24 8.70 -4.28
C HIS A 7 -0.65 7.63 -5.30
N ALA A 8 0.27 7.30 -6.20
CA ALA A 8 0.11 6.20 -7.12
C ALA A 8 -0.39 5.01 -6.30
N ALA A 9 -1.56 4.49 -6.66
CA ALA A 9 -2.16 3.35 -5.99
C ALA A 9 -1.13 2.21 -6.03
N ARG A 10 -0.50 1.92 -4.88
CA ARG A 10 0.49 0.85 -4.82
C ARG A 10 -0.23 -0.46 -5.12
N ARG A 11 0.36 -1.30 -5.96
CA ARG A 11 -0.16 -2.63 -6.26
C ARG A 11 0.57 -3.67 -5.42
N CYS A 12 -0.15 -4.72 -5.04
CA CYS A 12 0.41 -5.86 -4.35
C CYS A 12 1.44 -6.53 -5.27
N PRO A 13 2.66 -6.82 -4.80
CA PRO A 13 3.66 -7.50 -5.63
C PRO A 13 3.29 -8.94 -5.98
N ASP A 14 2.38 -9.55 -5.20
CA ASP A 14 2.01 -10.96 -5.35
C ASP A 14 0.83 -11.15 -6.31
N CYS A 15 -0.29 -10.46 -6.06
CA CYS A 15 -1.53 -10.63 -6.84
C CYS A 15 -1.89 -9.43 -7.73
N ALA A 16 -1.05 -8.39 -7.79
CA ALA A 16 -1.29 -7.14 -8.52
C ALA A 16 -2.54 -6.34 -8.11
N ALA A 17 -3.26 -6.75 -7.05
CA ALA A 17 -4.41 -6.02 -6.51
C ALA A 17 -4.01 -4.65 -5.96
N THR A 18 -4.94 -3.70 -5.98
CA THR A 18 -4.73 -2.37 -5.38
C THR A 18 -4.58 -2.50 -3.88
N LEU A 19 -3.47 -2.02 -3.33
CA LEU A 19 -3.23 -2.00 -1.90
C LEU A 19 -4.12 -0.95 -1.24
N SER A 20 -4.69 -1.34 -0.11
CA SER A 20 -5.44 -0.45 0.76
C SER A 20 -4.53 0.10 1.85
N ASN A 21 -4.72 1.36 2.20
CA ASN A 21 -4.03 1.94 3.35
C ASN A 21 -4.84 1.67 4.61
N VAL A 22 -4.33 0.79 5.48
CA VAL A 22 -4.92 0.48 6.78
C VAL A 22 -3.98 1.01 7.85
N GLN A 23 -4.41 2.04 8.59
CA GLN A 23 -3.64 2.65 9.68
C GLN A 23 -2.23 3.16 9.29
N GLY A 24 -2.04 3.55 8.03
CA GLY A 24 -0.73 3.97 7.50
C GLY A 24 0.13 2.84 6.95
N LEU A 25 -0.38 1.60 6.94
CA LEU A 25 0.27 0.43 6.34
C LEU A 25 -0.41 0.09 5.01
N ALA A 26 0.39 -0.30 4.01
CA ALA A 26 -0.17 -0.80 2.76
C ALA A 26 -0.49 -2.29 2.93
N ALA A 27 -1.76 -2.66 2.85
CA ALA A 27 -2.24 -4.03 3.02
C ALA A 27 -3.03 -4.49 1.78
N CYS A 28 -2.85 -5.75 1.42
CA CYS A 28 -3.60 -6.43 0.38
C CYS A 28 -4.64 -7.34 1.05
N SER A 29 -5.92 -7.04 0.85
CA SER A 29 -7.02 -7.86 1.36
C SER A 29 -7.28 -9.13 0.54
N ASP A 30 -6.61 -9.28 -0.61
CA ASP A 30 -6.80 -10.43 -1.51
C ASP A 30 -5.89 -11.61 -1.15
N CYS A 31 -4.62 -11.32 -0.82
CA CYS A 31 -3.60 -12.33 -0.47
C CYS A 31 -3.02 -12.17 0.95
N ASP A 32 -3.63 -11.35 1.80
CA ASP A 32 -3.20 -11.06 3.19
C ASP A 32 -1.78 -10.45 3.31
N TRP A 33 -1.26 -9.87 2.22
CA TRP A 33 0.06 -9.23 2.23
C TRP A 33 0.03 -7.89 2.98
N VAL A 34 1.04 -7.60 3.80
CA VAL A 34 1.17 -6.32 4.52
C VAL A 34 2.60 -5.76 4.37
N ASP A 35 2.73 -4.49 3.99
CA ASP A 35 4.01 -3.76 3.92
C ASP A 35 4.46 -3.40 5.34
N ASP A 36 5.06 -4.35 6.07
CA ASP A 36 5.69 -4.12 7.37
C ASP A 36 7.07 -3.43 7.24
N ARG A 37 7.17 -2.41 6.38
CA ARG A 37 8.42 -1.65 6.20
C ARG A 37 8.78 -0.74 7.38
N ARG A 38 8.17 -0.94 8.55
CA ARG A 38 8.62 -0.33 9.81
C ARG A 38 9.74 -1.10 10.50
N ALA A 39 10.11 -2.29 10.01
CA ALA A 39 11.13 -3.14 10.63
C ALA A 39 12.59 -2.83 10.24
N ASP A 40 12.88 -1.74 9.52
CA ASP A 40 14.26 -1.33 9.19
C ASP A 40 14.62 -0.01 9.90
N ARG A 41 14.72 -0.06 11.24
CA ARG A 41 15.32 1.02 12.05
C ARG A 41 16.44 0.46 12.92
#